data_AF-A0A7R8CZM3-F1
#
_entry.id   AF-A0A7R8CZM3-F1
#
_cell.length_a   1.000
_cell.length_b   1.000
_cell.length_c   1.000
_cell.angle_alpha   90.00
_cell.angle_beta   90.00
_cell.angle_gamma   90.00
#
_symmetry.space_group_name_H-M   'P 1'
#
loop_
_entity.id
_entity.type
_entity.pdbx_description
1 polymer ?
#
loop_
_entity_poly.entity_id
_entity_poly.type
_entity_poly.pdbx_seq_one_letter_code
_entity_poly.pdbx_strand_id
1 'polypeptide(L)'
;MKTCCLQTFFLPQEQYPENNIAEQIRGALEEWDLEEDQQVCVTTDNASNMINALELYGRMHLQCFMHMLHMAIENAMKSDSMINSAISGCNKLVSYFSLSLSKRRALEQVQQRLNLPVHGLITECCTRWGTRVHMINRILEQEKALHEVLSEDKDTKYLILGHHDLNVLESVCKVLEPLLEFTDALSGEGYVCVSHIKPVLNLFHSTILAKEEGDTDITSSLKKKIWKFINDKYEDKVIQELLDVSSFLDPRYKTQYISDCDIPIVKARLVSEMKSMHSTECMRVEELSQPPTKKAKKSLASFFKRTTTSTSMTIDPTNAIESELSVYMQSSTIDTEENPLLWWRIQKNQLSPTEHHGKEILMRPSYQLSIRENIKYIREHCQ
;
A
#
# COMPACT_ATOMS: atom_id res chain seq x y z
N MET A 1 -14.68 5.85 -5.11
CA MET A 1 -14.80 6.34 -3.73
C MET A 1 -14.15 7.70 -3.62
N LYS A 2 -14.60 8.54 -2.69
CA LYS A 2 -13.90 9.78 -2.32
C LYS A 2 -13.06 9.48 -1.08
N THR A 3 -11.79 9.85 -1.09
CA THR A 3 -11.01 9.95 0.16
C THR A 3 -11.43 11.25 0.82
N CYS A 4 -11.85 11.19 2.08
CA CYS A 4 -12.26 12.35 2.86
C CYS A 4 -11.49 12.33 4.17
N CYS A 5 -10.86 13.46 4.52
CA CYS A 5 -10.40 13.65 5.89
C CYS A 5 -11.65 13.81 6.77
N LEU A 6 -11.85 12.88 7.70
CA LEU A 6 -12.97 12.94 8.64
C LEU A 6 -12.70 14.01 9.72
N GLN A 7 -11.49 14.02 10.29
CA GLN A 7 -11.15 14.95 11.36
C GLN A 7 -9.65 15.20 11.44
N THR A 8 -9.27 16.34 12.02
CA THR A 8 -7.89 16.66 12.37
C THR A 8 -7.88 17.16 13.81
N PHE A 9 -7.10 16.50 14.66
CA PHE A 9 -7.01 16.82 16.07
C PHE A 9 -5.63 17.36 16.41
N PHE A 10 -5.58 18.36 17.29
CA PHE A 10 -4.34 18.77 17.92
C PHE A 10 -4.15 17.96 19.21
N LEU A 11 -3.03 17.23 19.31
CA LEU A 11 -2.66 16.47 20.50
C LEU A 11 -1.46 17.17 21.18
N PRO A 12 -1.65 17.82 22.34
CA PRO A 12 -0.55 18.46 23.06
C PRO A 12 0.45 17.42 23.58
N GLN A 13 1.75 17.68 23.41
CA GLN A 13 2.83 16.75 23.77
C GLN A 13 2.86 16.31 25.24
N GLU A 14 2.24 17.07 26.14
CA GLU A 14 2.24 16.81 27.58
C GLU A 14 1.12 15.84 28.02
N GLN A 15 0.24 15.41 27.09
CA GLN A 15 -0.91 14.53 27.35
C GLN A 15 -0.94 13.35 26.37
N TYR A 16 0.11 12.51 26.38
CA TYR A 16 0.11 11.21 25.69
C TYR A 16 -0.21 10.02 26.63
N PRO A 17 -1.44 9.86 27.17
CA PRO A 17 -1.93 8.51 27.38
C PRO A 17 -2.45 8.02 26.03
N GLU A 18 -2.00 6.85 25.59
CA GLU A 18 -2.46 6.16 24.37
C GLU A 18 -4.00 6.06 24.30
N ASN A 19 -4.64 6.04 25.47
CA ASN A 19 -6.08 6.20 25.67
C ASN A 19 -6.68 7.40 24.91
N ASN A 20 -5.99 8.55 24.88
CA ASN A 20 -6.51 9.76 24.25
C ASN A 20 -6.65 9.58 22.73
N ILE A 21 -5.71 8.86 22.08
CA ILE A 21 -5.79 8.61 20.64
C ILE A 21 -6.96 7.66 20.32
N ALA A 22 -7.12 6.57 21.10
CA ALA A 22 -8.22 5.63 20.90
C ALA A 22 -9.60 6.29 21.10
N GLU A 23 -9.75 7.13 22.13
CA GLU A 23 -10.99 7.88 22.38
C GLU A 23 -11.28 8.90 21.28
N GLN A 24 -10.26 9.58 20.73
CA GLN A 24 -10.45 10.49 19.60
C GLN A 24 -10.86 9.75 18.32
N ILE A 25 -10.33 8.54 18.08
CA ILE A 25 -10.78 7.70 16.97
C ILE A 25 -12.26 7.33 17.15
N ARG A 26 -12.68 6.90 18.35
CA ARG A 26 -14.09 6.61 18.64
C ARG A 26 -14.98 7.83 18.46
N GLY A 27 -14.61 8.96 19.05
CA GLY A 27 -15.34 10.22 18.91
C GLY A 27 -15.49 10.67 17.46
N ALA A 28 -14.44 10.49 16.64
CA ALA A 28 -14.52 10.79 15.21
C ALA A 28 -15.50 9.86 14.47
N LEU A 29 -15.52 8.56 14.80
CA LEU A 29 -16.50 7.65 14.20
C LEU A 29 -17.92 8.01 14.62
N GLU A 30 -18.14 8.31 15.90
CA GLU A 30 -19.43 8.73 16.43
C GLU A 30 -19.94 10.03 15.80
N GLU A 31 -19.09 11.06 15.66
CA GLU A 31 -19.46 12.35 15.06
C GLU A 31 -19.91 12.22 13.59
N TRP A 32 -19.36 11.23 12.88
CA TRP A 32 -19.67 10.95 11.49
C TRP A 32 -20.73 9.84 11.30
N ASP A 33 -21.38 9.40 12.38
CA ASP A 33 -22.36 8.29 12.38
C ASP A 33 -21.80 7.00 11.75
N LEU A 34 -20.52 6.70 11.99
CA LEU A 34 -19.83 5.51 11.51
C LEU A 34 -19.79 4.42 12.58
N GLU A 35 -20.26 3.23 12.25
CA GLU A 35 -20.26 2.09 13.17
C GLU A 35 -18.85 1.52 13.37
N GLU A 36 -18.41 1.42 14.63
CA GLU A 36 -17.09 0.89 15.01
C GLU A 36 -16.93 -0.59 14.61
N ASP A 37 -18.01 -1.38 14.69
CA ASP A 37 -18.03 -2.80 14.32
C ASP A 37 -17.93 -3.04 12.81
N GLN A 38 -18.16 -1.99 12.01
CA GLN A 38 -17.94 -2.05 10.57
C GLN A 38 -16.48 -1.73 10.18
N GLN A 39 -15.64 -1.31 11.12
CA GLN A 39 -14.22 -1.04 10.86
C GLN A 39 -13.40 -2.33 10.99
N VAL A 40 -12.96 -2.88 9.86
CA VAL A 40 -12.19 -4.15 9.83
C VAL A 40 -10.73 -3.95 10.24
N CYS A 41 -10.11 -2.84 9.83
CA CYS A 41 -8.70 -2.60 10.09
C CYS A 41 -8.36 -1.11 10.03
N VAL A 42 -7.40 -0.70 10.87
CA VAL A 42 -6.80 0.64 10.87
C VAL A 42 -5.36 0.54 10.39
N THR A 43 -4.97 1.44 9.48
CA THR A 43 -3.58 1.51 8.96
C THR A 43 -2.87 2.74 9.50
N THR A 44 -1.65 2.56 10.04
CA THR A 44 -0.83 3.69 10.54
C THR A 44 0.64 3.56 10.12
N ASP A 45 1.42 4.60 10.40
CA ASP A 45 2.88 4.66 10.19
C ASP A 45 3.69 3.88 11.24
N ASN A 46 3.05 3.08 12.10
CA ASN A 46 3.72 2.26 13.09
C ASN A 46 4.50 3.04 14.18
N ALA A 47 4.16 4.31 14.43
CA ALA A 47 4.66 5.02 15.60
C ALA A 47 4.21 4.32 16.90
N SER A 48 5.09 4.20 17.91
CA SER A 48 4.83 3.39 19.11
C SER A 48 3.55 3.78 19.86
N ASN A 49 3.27 5.09 19.93
CA ASN A 49 2.03 5.63 20.50
C ASN A 49 0.79 5.20 19.70
N MET A 50 0.88 5.12 18.37
CA MET A 50 -0.21 4.63 17.52
C MET A 50 -0.44 3.14 17.67
N ILE A 51 0.63 2.33 17.80
CA ILE A 51 0.50 0.89 18.05
C ILE A 51 -0.25 0.65 19.35
N ASN A 52 0.23 1.24 20.45
CA ASN A 52 -0.37 1.04 21.76
C ASN A 52 -1.81 1.58 21.83
N ALA A 53 -2.10 2.71 21.17
CA ALA A 53 -3.46 3.23 21.06
C ALA A 53 -4.39 2.26 20.30
N LEU A 54 -3.90 1.60 19.26
CA LEU A 54 -4.69 0.63 18.51
C LEU A 54 -4.88 -0.70 19.25
N GLU A 55 -3.92 -1.10 20.08
CA GLU A 55 -4.10 -2.22 21.02
C GLU A 55 -5.26 -1.94 21.98
N LEU A 56 -5.33 -0.71 22.53
CA LEU A 56 -6.44 -0.27 23.39
C LEU A 56 -7.77 -0.11 22.65
N TYR A 57 -7.71 0.31 21.39
CA TYR A 57 -8.88 0.43 20.52
C TYR A 57 -9.47 -0.95 20.18
N GLY A 58 -8.65 -2.01 20.15
CA GLY A 58 -9.11 -3.38 19.99
C GLY A 58 -9.55 -3.74 18.57
N ARG A 59 -8.99 -3.05 17.56
CA ARG A 59 -9.18 -3.37 16.13
C ARG A 59 -7.87 -3.81 15.49
N MET A 60 -7.99 -4.52 14.36
CA MET A 60 -6.82 -4.98 13.62
C MET A 60 -5.96 -3.81 13.16
N HIS A 61 -4.69 -3.82 13.52
CA HIS A 61 -3.72 -2.85 13.05
C HIS A 61 -2.94 -3.42 11.86
N LEU A 62 -2.95 -2.72 10.73
CA LEU A 62 -2.12 -3.02 9.57
C LEU A 62 -1.06 -1.94 9.41
N GLN A 63 0.20 -2.34 9.29
CA GLN A 63 1.28 -1.39 9.08
C GLN A 63 1.24 -0.84 7.65
N CYS A 64 1.44 0.47 7.51
CA CYS A 64 1.50 1.11 6.21
C CYS A 64 2.68 0.58 5.38
N PHE A 65 2.39 -0.06 4.25
CA PHE A 65 3.42 -0.67 3.39
C PHE A 65 4.52 0.31 2.98
N MET A 66 4.17 1.56 2.64
CA MET A 66 5.15 2.59 2.27
C MET A 66 6.08 2.98 3.41
N HIS A 67 5.55 3.09 4.62
CA HIS A 67 6.38 3.33 5.79
C HIS A 67 7.29 2.13 6.07
N MET A 68 6.77 0.91 5.95
CA MET A 68 7.56 -0.31 6.10
C MET A 68 8.68 -0.41 5.06
N LEU A 69 8.40 -0.06 3.80
CA LEU A 69 9.40 0.00 2.74
C LEU A 69 10.50 1.04 3.05
N HIS A 70 10.11 2.24 3.45
CA HIS A 70 11.06 3.28 3.86
C HIS A 70 11.98 2.77 4.98
N MET A 71 11.39 2.13 6.00
CA MET A 71 12.15 1.58 7.12
C MET A 71 13.03 0.40 6.73
N ALA A 72 12.57 -0.47 5.82
CA ALA A 72 13.36 -1.56 5.29
C ALA A 72 14.64 -1.05 4.60
N ILE A 73 14.48 -0.04 3.74
CA ILE A 73 15.59 0.59 3.01
C ILE A 73 16.58 1.24 3.98
N GLU A 74 16.08 2.09 4.89
CA GLU A 74 16.93 2.80 5.85
C GLU A 74 17.70 1.83 6.77
N ASN A 75 17.05 0.79 7.28
CA ASN A 75 17.70 -0.20 8.13
C ASN A 75 18.73 -1.04 7.35
N ALA A 76 18.40 -1.44 6.12
CA ALA A 76 19.30 -2.22 5.29
C ALA A 76 20.57 -1.43 4.94
N MET A 77 20.43 -0.15 4.59
CA MET A 77 21.56 0.73 4.30
C MET A 77 22.40 1.01 5.55
N LYS A 78 21.78 1.38 6.67
CA LYS A 78 22.49 1.67 7.94
C LYS A 78 23.28 0.47 8.46
N SER A 79 22.83 -0.75 8.16
CA SER A 79 23.51 -1.97 8.60
C SER A 79 24.81 -2.27 7.83
N ASP A 80 25.11 -1.57 6.74
CA ASP A 80 26.28 -1.82 5.89
C ASP A 80 27.29 -0.68 5.97
N SER A 81 28.48 -0.97 6.51
CA SER A 81 29.52 0.05 6.73
C SER A 81 30.10 0.61 5.44
N MET A 82 30.16 -0.17 4.36
CA MET A 82 30.68 0.29 3.06
C MET A 82 29.72 1.29 2.43
N ILE A 83 28.41 0.96 2.45
CA ILE A 83 27.35 1.87 1.99
C ILE A 83 27.39 3.18 2.77
N ASN A 84 27.43 3.12 4.11
CA ASN A 84 27.49 4.31 4.96
C ASN A 84 28.72 5.18 4.68
N SER A 85 29.88 4.56 4.46
CA SER A 85 31.12 5.28 4.14
C SER A 85 31.02 6.02 2.80
N ALA A 86 30.55 5.34 1.75
CA ALA A 86 30.38 5.92 0.42
C ALA A 86 29.37 7.09 0.43
N ILE A 87 28.25 6.94 1.14
CA ILE A 87 27.24 8.02 1.30
C ILE A 87 27.81 9.19 2.10
N SER A 88 28.62 8.95 3.12
CA SER A 88 29.32 10.01 3.86
C SER A 88 30.27 10.79 2.94
N GLY A 89 30.99 10.09 2.05
CA GLY A 89 31.80 10.71 1.00
C GLY A 89 30.98 11.61 0.08
N CYS A 90 29.84 11.10 -0.41
CA CYS A 90 28.89 11.88 -1.23
C CYS A 90 28.45 13.16 -0.52
N ASN A 91 28.01 13.06 0.74
CA ASN A 91 27.53 14.20 1.51
C ASN A 91 28.62 15.27 1.72
N LYS A 92 29.87 14.86 1.99
CA LYS A 92 31.00 15.79 2.10
C LYS A 92 31.30 16.48 0.77
N LEU A 93 31.27 15.72 -0.33
CA LEU A 93 31.48 16.24 -1.67
C LEU A 93 30.39 17.25 -2.04
N VAL A 94 29.12 16.92 -1.86
CA VAL A 94 28.00 17.85 -2.13
C VAL A 94 28.10 19.09 -1.26
N SER A 95 28.41 18.95 0.03
CA SER A 95 28.60 20.08 0.94
C SER A 95 29.73 21.02 0.51
N TYR A 96 30.83 20.46 -0.01
CA TYR A 96 31.96 21.25 -0.48
C TYR A 96 31.59 22.20 -1.63
N PHE A 97 30.79 21.73 -2.60
CA PHE A 97 30.31 22.54 -3.72
C PHE A 97 29.09 23.40 -3.38
N SER A 98 28.22 22.95 -2.47
CA SER A 98 27.01 23.70 -2.12
C SER A 98 27.34 25.01 -1.37
N LEU A 99 28.46 25.09 -0.67
CA LEU A 99 28.82 26.25 0.14
C LEU A 99 29.51 27.40 -0.63
N SER A 100 29.90 27.22 -1.90
CA SER A 100 30.67 28.24 -2.65
C SER A 100 30.24 28.38 -4.10
N LEU A 101 29.82 29.60 -4.49
CA LEU A 101 29.51 29.94 -5.87
C LEU A 101 30.70 29.77 -6.82
N SER A 102 31.92 30.08 -6.35
CA SER A 102 33.13 29.93 -7.17
C SER A 102 33.38 28.46 -7.53
N LYS A 103 33.16 27.54 -6.57
CA LYS A 103 33.32 26.09 -6.80
C LYS A 103 32.25 25.54 -7.75
N ARG A 104 31.01 26.02 -7.63
CA ARG A 104 29.93 25.66 -8.57
C ARG A 104 30.27 26.12 -9.99
N ARG A 105 30.77 27.35 -10.16
CA ARG A 105 31.21 27.86 -11.46
C ARG A 105 32.38 27.05 -12.04
N ALA A 106 33.34 26.64 -11.20
CA ALA A 106 34.42 25.76 -11.65
C ALA A 106 33.87 24.43 -12.17
N LEU A 107 32.92 23.82 -11.45
CA LEU A 107 32.22 22.61 -11.90
C LEU A 107 31.50 22.84 -13.24
N GLU A 108 30.74 23.92 -13.38
CA GLU A 108 30.04 24.26 -14.62
C GLU A 108 30.98 24.43 -15.82
N GLN A 109 32.15 25.06 -15.63
CA GLN A 109 33.16 25.22 -16.68
C GLN A 109 33.73 23.89 -17.14
N VAL A 110 34.05 23.00 -16.19
CA VAL A 110 34.54 21.66 -16.49
C VAL A 110 33.46 20.82 -17.17
N GLN A 111 32.21 20.89 -16.71
CA GLN A 111 31.07 20.22 -17.34
C GLN A 111 30.93 20.62 -18.81
N GLN A 112 30.98 21.92 -19.11
CA GLN A 112 30.93 22.44 -20.48
C GLN A 112 32.10 21.95 -21.32
N ARG A 113 33.32 21.97 -20.78
CA ARG A 113 34.52 21.49 -21.48
C ARG A 113 34.46 20.00 -21.80
N LEU A 114 33.93 19.19 -20.89
CA LEU A 114 33.78 17.73 -21.05
C LEU A 114 32.52 17.34 -21.83
N ASN A 115 31.71 18.30 -22.28
CA ASN A 115 30.41 18.08 -22.92
C ASN A 115 29.45 17.23 -22.06
N LEU A 116 29.49 17.43 -20.73
CA LEU A 116 28.55 16.82 -19.79
C LEU A 116 27.33 17.73 -19.57
N PRO A 117 26.17 17.17 -19.16
CA PRO A 117 25.05 17.97 -18.71
C PRO A 117 25.46 18.93 -17.60
N VAL A 118 25.09 20.22 -17.72
CA VAL A 118 25.43 21.24 -16.73
C VAL A 118 24.41 21.19 -15.60
N HIS A 119 24.69 20.36 -14.61
CA HIS A 119 23.81 20.15 -13.47
C HIS A 119 24.51 20.44 -12.14
N GLY A 120 23.76 21.08 -11.23
CA GLY A 120 24.17 21.22 -9.85
C GLY A 120 24.09 19.89 -9.09
N LEU A 121 24.92 19.75 -8.07
CA LEU A 121 24.84 18.63 -7.13
C LEU A 121 23.56 18.73 -6.28
N ILE A 122 22.98 17.58 -5.95
CA ILE A 122 21.74 17.46 -5.19
C ILE A 122 22.09 17.12 -3.74
N THR A 123 21.55 17.87 -2.80
CA THR A 123 21.70 17.59 -1.35
C THR A 123 20.66 16.57 -0.92
N GLU A 124 21.11 15.52 -0.24
CA GLU A 124 20.23 14.54 0.38
C GLU A 124 19.44 15.14 1.54
N CYS A 125 18.16 14.76 1.65
CA CYS A 125 17.37 14.90 2.85
C CYS A 125 17.39 13.56 3.62
N CYS A 126 17.91 13.56 4.85
CA CYS A 126 18.09 12.34 5.65
C CYS A 126 16.79 11.60 5.99
N THR A 127 15.63 12.24 5.86
CA THR A 127 14.30 11.64 6.07
C THR A 127 13.68 11.10 4.78
N ARG A 128 14.32 11.32 3.61
CA ARG A 128 13.77 10.99 2.29
C ARG A 128 14.80 10.22 1.46
N TRP A 129 14.76 8.91 1.54
CA TRP A 129 15.71 8.03 0.85
C TRP A 129 15.73 8.22 -0.69
N GLY A 130 14.63 8.65 -1.33
CA GLY A 130 14.62 8.98 -2.77
C GLY A 130 15.58 10.11 -3.14
N THR A 131 15.72 11.13 -2.29
CA THR A 131 16.68 12.23 -2.51
C THR A 131 18.14 11.75 -2.47
N ARG A 132 18.41 10.67 -1.72
CA ARG A 132 19.72 10.02 -1.69
C ARG A 132 20.03 9.36 -3.03
N VAL A 133 19.07 8.67 -3.64
CA VAL A 133 19.24 8.08 -4.99
C VAL A 133 19.54 9.16 -6.02
N HIS A 134 18.77 10.27 -6.01
CA HIS A 134 19.03 11.40 -6.90
C HIS A 134 20.42 12.04 -6.69
N MET A 135 20.86 12.19 -5.45
CA MET A 135 22.22 12.65 -5.13
C MET A 135 23.27 11.72 -5.73
N ILE A 136 23.14 10.42 -5.49
CA ILE A 136 24.11 9.43 -5.97
C ILE A 136 24.16 9.43 -7.51
N ASN A 137 23.01 9.38 -8.18
CA ASN A 137 22.94 9.43 -9.64
C ASN A 137 23.56 10.71 -10.22
N ARG A 138 23.32 11.86 -9.57
CA ARG A 138 23.96 13.13 -9.98
C ARG A 138 25.47 13.08 -9.82
N ILE A 139 25.99 12.47 -8.75
CA ILE A 139 27.43 12.33 -8.54
C ILE A 139 28.04 11.39 -9.58
N LEU A 140 27.42 10.24 -9.84
CA LEU A 140 27.88 9.29 -10.85
C LEU A 140 27.86 9.90 -12.26
N GLU A 141 26.82 10.65 -12.62
CA GLU A 141 26.75 11.40 -13.88
C GLU A 141 27.91 12.41 -14.04
N GLN A 142 28.30 13.03 -12.93
CA GLN A 142 29.27 14.13 -12.89
C GLN A 142 30.67 13.70 -12.46
N GLU A 143 30.92 12.39 -12.32
CA GLU A 143 32.14 11.81 -11.74
C GLU A 143 33.41 12.37 -12.38
N LYS A 144 33.48 12.39 -13.71
CA LYS A 144 34.64 12.92 -14.45
C LYS A 144 34.89 14.41 -14.19
N ALA A 145 33.82 15.22 -14.19
CA ALA A 145 33.94 16.66 -13.94
C ALA A 145 34.35 16.94 -12.48
N LEU A 146 33.76 16.21 -11.53
CA LEU A 146 34.10 16.31 -10.12
C LEU A 146 35.55 15.92 -9.88
N HIS A 147 36.02 14.81 -10.47
CA HIS A 147 37.39 14.36 -10.37
C HIS A 147 38.37 15.41 -10.89
N GLU A 148 38.08 16.01 -12.06
CA GLU A 148 38.96 17.02 -12.64
C GLU A 148 39.05 18.30 -11.78
N VAL A 149 37.92 18.85 -11.32
CA VAL A 149 37.91 20.03 -10.44
C VAL A 149 38.64 19.77 -9.12
N LEU A 150 38.40 18.60 -8.51
CA LEU A 150 39.00 18.27 -7.21
C LEU A 150 40.48 17.87 -7.32
N SER A 151 40.97 17.56 -8.52
CA SER A 151 42.38 17.22 -8.76
C SER A 151 43.28 18.44 -8.87
N GLU A 152 42.72 19.62 -9.17
CA GLU A 152 43.46 20.88 -9.32
C GLU A 152 44.03 21.38 -7.99
N ASP A 153 43.35 21.13 -6.86
CA ASP A 153 43.78 21.53 -5.52
C ASP A 153 44.20 20.30 -4.69
N LYS A 154 45.37 20.39 -4.03
CA LYS A 154 45.87 19.32 -3.15
C LYS A 154 45.01 19.14 -1.92
N ASP A 155 44.42 20.23 -1.43
CA ASP A 155 43.59 20.21 -0.24
C ASP A 155 42.21 19.61 -0.51
N THR A 156 41.83 19.34 -1.75
CA THR A 156 40.52 18.78 -2.11
C THR A 156 40.56 17.33 -2.54
N LYS A 157 41.75 16.75 -2.71
CA LYS A 157 41.91 15.36 -3.19
C LYS A 157 41.26 14.32 -2.28
N TYR A 158 41.15 14.61 -0.99
CA TYR A 158 40.50 13.71 -0.03
C TYR A 158 38.98 13.57 -0.24
N LEU A 159 38.37 14.47 -1.03
CA LEU A 159 36.94 14.44 -1.38
C LEU A 159 36.64 13.59 -2.62
N ILE A 160 37.67 13.19 -3.37
CA ILE A 160 37.50 12.35 -4.55
C ILE A 160 37.06 10.97 -4.09
N LEU A 161 35.90 10.52 -4.60
CA LEU A 161 35.40 9.18 -4.36
C LEU A 161 36.29 8.16 -5.07
N GLY A 162 36.71 7.12 -4.36
CA GLY A 162 37.52 6.07 -4.98
C GLY A 162 36.68 5.16 -5.88
N HIS A 163 37.33 4.38 -6.76
CA HIS A 163 36.65 3.38 -7.58
C HIS A 163 35.80 2.41 -6.77
N HIS A 164 36.25 2.05 -5.57
CA HIS A 164 35.47 1.21 -4.68
C HIS A 164 34.17 1.89 -4.24
N ASP A 165 34.22 3.16 -3.84
CA ASP A 165 33.03 3.92 -3.45
C ASP A 165 32.06 4.04 -4.62
N LEU A 166 32.55 4.35 -5.83
CA LEU A 166 31.74 4.43 -7.04
C LEU A 166 31.00 3.11 -7.33
N ASN A 167 31.70 1.98 -7.25
CA ASN A 167 31.09 0.66 -7.44
C ASN A 167 30.03 0.32 -6.37
N VAL A 168 30.26 0.75 -5.12
CA VAL A 168 29.28 0.60 -4.02
C VAL A 168 28.04 1.44 -4.34
N LEU A 169 28.22 2.69 -4.77
CA LEU A 169 27.14 3.60 -5.12
C LEU A 169 26.30 3.09 -6.30
N GLU A 170 26.94 2.60 -7.36
CA GLU A 170 26.26 1.94 -8.48
C GLU A 170 25.46 0.70 -8.01
N SER A 171 26.06 -0.12 -7.15
CA SER A 171 25.39 -1.30 -6.57
C SER A 171 24.16 -0.94 -5.74
N VAL A 172 24.19 0.20 -5.03
CA VAL A 172 23.07 0.73 -4.25
C VAL A 172 21.97 1.27 -5.18
N CYS A 173 22.32 2.09 -6.17
CA CYS A 173 21.35 2.61 -7.14
C CYS A 173 20.62 1.49 -7.88
N LYS A 174 21.32 0.43 -8.28
CA LYS A 174 20.71 -0.75 -8.92
C LYS A 174 19.54 -1.35 -8.10
N VAL A 175 19.60 -1.28 -6.76
CA VAL A 175 18.51 -1.77 -5.90
C VAL A 175 17.44 -0.71 -5.65
N LEU A 176 17.86 0.54 -5.45
CA LEU A 176 16.95 1.60 -5.00
C LEU A 176 16.17 2.26 -6.14
N GLU A 177 16.67 2.25 -7.37
CA GLU A 177 15.97 2.85 -8.52
C GLU A 177 14.62 2.17 -8.83
N PRO A 178 14.52 0.83 -8.96
CA PRO A 178 13.23 0.18 -9.17
C PRO A 178 12.25 0.40 -8.00
N LEU A 179 12.77 0.51 -6.78
CA LEU A 179 11.96 0.83 -5.61
C LEU A 179 11.44 2.26 -5.67
N LEU A 180 12.23 3.21 -6.20
CA LEU A 180 11.85 4.61 -6.33
C LEU A 180 10.73 4.75 -7.36
N GLU A 181 10.91 4.13 -8.53
CA GLU A 181 9.87 4.05 -9.57
C GLU A 181 8.58 3.42 -9.04
N PHE A 182 8.68 2.33 -8.26
CA PHE A 182 7.53 1.72 -7.61
C PHE A 182 6.83 2.71 -6.66
N THR A 183 7.57 3.42 -5.83
CA THR A 183 6.97 4.41 -4.91
C THR A 183 6.31 5.57 -5.66
N ASP A 184 6.89 6.02 -6.77
CA ASP A 184 6.34 7.08 -7.59
C ASP A 184 5.05 6.63 -8.27
N ALA A 185 5.03 5.42 -8.84
CA ALA A 185 3.84 4.81 -9.41
C ALA A 185 2.72 4.68 -8.36
N LEU A 186 3.05 4.14 -7.18
CA LEU A 186 2.08 4.00 -6.09
C LEU A 186 1.55 5.36 -5.59
N SER A 187 2.35 6.43 -5.70
CA SER A 187 1.92 7.79 -5.38
C SER A 187 1.05 8.46 -6.44
N GLY A 188 1.15 7.99 -7.69
CA GLY A 188 0.28 8.34 -8.79
C GLY A 188 -1.12 7.73 -8.65
N GLU A 189 -1.23 6.61 -7.93
CA GLU A 189 -2.46 5.85 -7.85
C GLU A 189 -3.60 6.60 -7.16
N GLY A 190 -4.75 6.58 -7.83
CA GLY A 190 -5.99 7.16 -7.31
C GLY A 190 -6.56 6.35 -6.16
N TYR A 191 -6.28 5.04 -6.12
CA TYR A 191 -6.90 4.08 -5.22
C TYR A 191 -6.00 2.86 -4.98
N VAL A 192 -5.19 2.90 -3.92
CA VAL A 192 -4.44 1.74 -3.44
C VAL A 192 -5.21 1.09 -2.32
N CYS A 193 -5.34 -0.24 -2.34
CA CYS A 193 -6.06 -1.01 -1.31
C CYS A 193 -5.26 -2.14 -0.70
N VAL A 194 -5.71 -2.63 0.45
CA VAL A 194 -5.15 -3.82 1.12
C VAL A 194 -5.04 -5.01 0.16
N SER A 195 -5.97 -5.15 -0.79
CA SER A 195 -5.92 -6.17 -1.85
C SER A 195 -4.68 -6.13 -2.75
N HIS A 196 -3.98 -4.99 -2.83
CA HIS A 196 -2.74 -4.88 -3.61
C HIS A 196 -1.52 -5.37 -2.82
N ILE A 197 -1.59 -5.47 -1.49
CA ILE A 197 -0.40 -5.81 -0.68
C ILE A 197 0.11 -7.19 -1.05
N LYS A 198 -0.76 -8.21 -1.17
CA LYS A 198 -0.31 -9.57 -1.53
C LYS A 198 0.33 -9.63 -2.93
N PRO A 199 -0.29 -9.08 -4.00
CA PRO A 199 0.37 -8.92 -5.30
C PRO A 199 1.71 -8.17 -5.21
N VAL A 200 1.78 -7.08 -4.45
CA VAL A 200 2.99 -6.27 -4.27
C VAL A 200 4.09 -7.07 -3.56
N LEU A 201 3.77 -7.81 -2.51
CA LEU A 201 4.72 -8.70 -1.83
C LEU A 201 5.26 -9.75 -2.81
N ASN A 202 4.41 -10.32 -3.64
CA ASN A 202 4.84 -11.26 -4.68
C ASN A 202 5.73 -10.57 -5.74
N LEU A 203 5.39 -9.37 -6.19
CA LEU A 203 6.20 -8.56 -7.13
C LEU A 203 7.59 -8.25 -6.55
N PHE A 204 7.65 -7.90 -5.27
CA PHE A 204 8.91 -7.65 -4.57
C PHE A 204 9.76 -8.91 -4.50
N HIS A 205 9.17 -10.04 -4.14
CA HIS A 205 9.88 -11.30 -4.03
C HIS A 205 10.38 -11.83 -5.39
N SER A 206 9.54 -11.77 -6.42
CA SER A 206 9.78 -12.44 -7.70
C SER A 206 10.46 -11.56 -8.75
N THR A 207 10.40 -10.24 -8.62
CA THR A 207 10.92 -9.31 -9.63
C THR A 207 11.83 -8.26 -9.02
N ILE A 208 11.32 -7.35 -8.19
CA ILE A 208 12.07 -6.15 -7.79
C ILE A 208 13.27 -6.47 -6.89
N LEU A 209 13.12 -7.39 -5.93
CA LEU A 209 14.17 -7.81 -5.00
C LEU A 209 14.67 -9.22 -5.28
N ALA A 210 14.32 -9.78 -6.44
CA ALA A 210 14.85 -11.07 -6.87
C ALA A 210 16.35 -10.96 -7.15
N LYS A 211 17.08 -12.04 -6.86
CA LYS A 211 18.50 -12.14 -7.17
C LYS A 211 18.68 -12.28 -8.68
N GLU A 212 19.51 -11.43 -9.27
CA GLU A 212 19.81 -11.45 -10.69
C GLU A 212 21.23 -11.95 -10.97
N GLU A 213 21.43 -12.51 -12.17
CA GLU A 213 22.77 -12.78 -12.69
C GLU A 213 23.51 -11.45 -12.91
N GLY A 214 24.61 -11.26 -12.17
CA GLY A 214 25.37 -10.01 -12.18
C GLY A 214 25.14 -9.09 -10.97
N ASP A 215 24.30 -9.49 -10.01
CA ASP A 215 24.25 -8.78 -8.73
C ASP A 215 25.58 -8.92 -7.97
N THR A 216 26.12 -7.78 -7.51
CA THR A 216 27.25 -7.77 -6.60
C THR A 216 26.83 -8.33 -5.23
N ASP A 217 27.79 -8.65 -4.37
CA ASP A 217 27.50 -9.09 -2.99
C ASP A 217 26.72 -8.02 -2.22
N ILE A 218 27.02 -6.74 -2.47
CA ILE A 218 26.34 -5.59 -1.87
C ILE A 218 24.88 -5.54 -2.36
N THR A 219 24.65 -5.61 -3.67
CA THR A 219 23.31 -5.61 -4.26
C THR A 219 22.48 -6.78 -3.74
N SER A 220 23.04 -8.00 -3.75
CA SER A 220 22.37 -9.21 -3.26
C SER A 220 22.03 -9.12 -1.76
N SER A 221 22.97 -8.63 -0.95
CA SER A 221 22.80 -8.43 0.50
C SER A 221 21.71 -7.40 0.78
N LEU A 222 21.74 -6.27 0.07
CA LEU A 222 20.77 -5.17 0.23
C LEU A 222 19.35 -5.63 -0.15
N LYS A 223 19.17 -6.25 -1.31
CA LYS A 223 17.87 -6.84 -1.74
C LYS A 223 17.33 -7.81 -0.69
N LYS A 224 18.16 -8.72 -0.20
CA LYS A 224 17.79 -9.73 0.82
C LYS A 224 17.38 -9.09 2.15
N LYS A 225 18.13 -8.08 2.63
CA LYS A 225 17.82 -7.38 3.89
C LYS A 225 16.50 -6.62 3.80
N ILE A 226 16.26 -5.91 2.69
CA ILE A 226 15.02 -5.17 2.44
C ILE A 226 13.84 -6.16 2.39
N TRP A 227 13.95 -7.23 1.59
CA TRP A 227 12.90 -8.24 1.46
C TRP A 227 12.59 -8.89 2.81
N LYS A 228 13.62 -9.33 3.54
CA LYS A 228 13.44 -9.96 4.85
C LYS A 228 12.69 -9.04 5.81
N PHE A 229 13.09 -7.77 5.90
CA PHE A 229 12.44 -6.82 6.79
C PHE A 229 10.95 -6.65 6.47
N ILE A 230 10.59 -6.55 5.19
CA ILE A 230 9.20 -6.43 4.76
C ILE A 230 8.44 -7.73 5.05
N ASN A 231 8.99 -8.87 4.65
CA ASN A 231 8.34 -10.17 4.81
C ASN A 231 8.06 -10.48 6.28
N ASP A 232 9.03 -10.29 7.17
CA ASP A 232 8.91 -10.53 8.62
C ASP A 232 7.74 -9.72 9.25
N LYS A 233 7.34 -8.59 8.63
CA LYS A 233 6.28 -7.71 9.12
C LYS A 233 4.88 -8.10 8.65
N TYR A 234 4.80 -8.80 7.53
CA TYR A 234 3.55 -9.31 6.98
C TYR A 234 3.36 -10.81 7.24
N GLU A 235 4.33 -11.51 7.82
CA GLU A 235 4.27 -12.96 8.08
C GLU A 235 3.23 -13.35 9.14
N ASP A 236 2.76 -12.41 9.97
CA ASP A 236 1.73 -12.68 10.98
C ASP A 236 0.48 -13.33 10.36
N LYS A 237 -0.01 -14.38 11.00
CA LYS A 237 -1.11 -15.20 10.47
C LYS A 237 -2.39 -14.41 10.29
N VAL A 238 -2.72 -13.52 11.23
CA VAL A 238 -3.95 -12.72 11.18
C VAL A 238 -3.86 -11.71 10.04
N ILE A 239 -2.69 -11.11 9.84
CA ILE A 239 -2.41 -10.23 8.70
C ILE A 239 -2.52 -11.03 7.38
N GLN A 240 -1.89 -12.19 7.27
CA GLN A 240 -1.97 -13.03 6.07
C GLN A 240 -3.41 -13.39 5.72
N GLU A 241 -4.24 -13.77 6.69
CA GLU A 241 -5.64 -14.04 6.45
C GLU A 241 -6.41 -12.81 5.93
N LEU A 242 -6.14 -11.61 6.46
CA LEU A 242 -6.70 -10.36 5.93
C LEU A 242 -6.26 -10.12 4.48
N LEU A 243 -4.98 -10.31 4.19
CA LEU A 243 -4.42 -10.13 2.84
C LEU A 243 -5.01 -11.13 1.85
N ASP A 244 -5.21 -12.38 2.25
CA ASP A 244 -5.79 -13.41 1.40
C ASP A 244 -7.26 -13.14 1.13
N VAL A 245 -8.04 -12.79 2.15
CA VAL A 245 -9.46 -12.41 1.96
C VAL A 245 -9.57 -11.18 1.06
N SER A 246 -8.83 -10.11 1.33
CA SER A 246 -8.89 -8.88 0.54
C SER A 246 -8.44 -9.07 -0.91
N SER A 247 -7.39 -9.88 -1.14
CA SER A 247 -6.92 -10.22 -2.50
C SER A 247 -7.90 -11.12 -3.24
N PHE A 248 -8.53 -12.08 -2.53
CA PHE A 248 -9.54 -12.95 -3.09
C PHE A 248 -10.78 -12.19 -3.57
N LEU A 249 -11.20 -11.18 -2.81
CA LEU A 249 -12.34 -10.32 -3.15
C LEU A 249 -12.04 -9.29 -4.25
N ASP A 250 -10.78 -9.15 -4.64
CA ASP A 250 -10.40 -8.29 -5.75
C ASP A 250 -10.57 -9.05 -7.08
N PRO A 251 -11.51 -8.64 -7.96
CA PRO A 251 -11.78 -9.31 -9.22
C PRO A 251 -10.58 -9.32 -10.18
N ARG A 252 -9.55 -8.49 -9.95
CA ARG A 252 -8.30 -8.51 -10.71
C ARG A 252 -7.43 -9.71 -10.36
N TYR A 253 -7.43 -10.12 -9.09
CA TYR A 253 -6.47 -11.08 -8.54
C TYR A 253 -7.11 -12.43 -8.20
N LYS A 254 -8.26 -12.43 -7.53
CA LYS A 254 -8.95 -13.62 -7.06
C LYS A 254 -7.99 -14.58 -6.35
N THR A 255 -7.75 -15.76 -6.90
CA THR A 255 -6.88 -16.78 -6.31
C THR A 255 -5.41 -16.68 -6.73
N GLN A 256 -5.04 -15.74 -7.60
CA GLN A 256 -3.73 -15.72 -8.27
C GLN A 256 -2.53 -15.64 -7.31
N TYR A 257 -2.68 -14.96 -6.17
CA TYR A 257 -1.60 -14.73 -5.19
C TYR A 257 -1.83 -15.46 -3.86
N ILE A 258 -2.77 -16.40 -3.83
CA ILE A 258 -3.15 -17.15 -2.63
C ILE A 258 -2.69 -18.60 -2.84
N SER A 259 -2.14 -19.22 -1.80
CA SER A 259 -1.75 -20.62 -1.85
C SER A 259 -2.98 -21.52 -2.04
N ASP A 260 -2.84 -22.59 -2.82
CA ASP A 260 -3.94 -23.54 -3.08
C ASP A 260 -4.51 -24.15 -1.79
N CYS A 261 -3.69 -24.28 -0.73
CA CYS A 261 -4.13 -24.76 0.57
C CYS A 261 -4.99 -23.77 1.35
N ASP A 262 -4.84 -22.48 1.08
CA ASP A 262 -5.48 -21.39 1.83
C ASP A 262 -6.81 -20.96 1.18
N ILE A 263 -6.97 -21.20 -0.13
CA ILE A 263 -8.22 -20.91 -0.86
C ILE A 263 -9.46 -21.51 -0.16
N PRO A 264 -9.50 -22.79 0.26
CA PRO A 264 -10.65 -23.34 0.97
C PRO A 264 -10.92 -22.64 2.31
N ILE A 265 -9.87 -22.23 3.01
CA ILE A 265 -9.96 -21.53 4.31
C ILE A 265 -10.60 -20.15 4.10
N VAL A 266 -10.12 -19.39 3.11
CA VAL A 266 -10.66 -18.08 2.73
C VAL A 266 -12.14 -18.19 2.36
N LYS A 267 -12.52 -19.20 1.57
CA LYS A 267 -13.93 -19.45 1.21
C LYS A 267 -14.79 -19.73 2.43
N ALA A 268 -14.36 -20.66 3.29
CA ALA A 268 -15.12 -21.03 4.49
C ALA A 268 -15.34 -19.83 5.41
N ARG A 269 -14.30 -18.98 5.56
CA ARG A 269 -14.37 -17.74 6.32
C ARG A 269 -15.37 -16.75 5.72
N LEU A 270 -15.29 -16.49 4.40
CA LEU A 270 -16.23 -15.59 3.72
C LEU A 270 -17.68 -16.07 3.87
N VAL A 271 -17.94 -17.37 3.69
CA VAL A 271 -19.27 -17.95 3.88
C VAL A 271 -19.75 -17.77 5.33
N SER A 272 -18.87 -17.98 6.32
CA SER A 272 -19.20 -17.78 7.74
C SER A 272 -19.52 -16.32 8.07
N GLU A 273 -18.69 -15.38 7.61
CA GLU A 273 -18.91 -13.94 7.80
C GLU A 273 -20.19 -13.48 7.11
N MET A 274 -20.45 -13.96 5.89
CA MET A 274 -21.69 -13.66 5.17
C MET A 274 -22.94 -14.16 5.88
N LYS A 275 -22.90 -15.37 6.46
CA LYS A 275 -24.00 -15.92 7.27
C LYS A 275 -24.28 -15.10 8.52
N SER A 276 -23.22 -14.70 9.22
CA SER A 276 -23.35 -13.90 10.45
C SER A 276 -24.04 -12.57 10.17
N MET A 277 -23.70 -11.90 9.05
CA MET A 277 -24.32 -10.64 8.67
C MET A 277 -25.80 -10.82 8.25
N HIS A 278 -26.13 -11.91 7.55
CA HIS A 278 -27.50 -12.20 7.13
C HIS A 278 -28.46 -12.40 8.33
N SER A 279 -27.96 -12.96 9.43
CA SER A 279 -28.74 -13.13 10.67
C SER A 279 -29.07 -11.79 11.35
N THR A 280 -28.14 -10.83 11.36
CA THR A 280 -28.31 -9.52 12.01
C THR A 280 -29.28 -8.62 11.25
N GLU A 281 -29.27 -8.68 9.92
CA GLU A 281 -30.12 -7.85 9.06
C GLU A 281 -31.57 -8.35 9.02
N CYS A 282 -31.79 -9.67 9.07
CA CYS A 282 -33.13 -10.27 9.13
C CYS A 282 -33.90 -9.84 10.40
N MET A 283 -33.20 -9.72 11.54
CA MET A 283 -33.80 -9.20 12.79
C MET A 283 -34.20 -7.72 12.69
N ARG A 284 -33.48 -6.92 11.90
CA ARG A 284 -33.73 -5.48 11.75
C ARG A 284 -34.92 -5.16 10.84
N VAL A 285 -35.23 -6.05 9.89
CA VAL A 285 -36.36 -5.90 8.95
C VAL A 285 -37.72 -6.24 9.60
N GLU A 286 -37.74 -7.14 10.59
CA GLU A 286 -38.97 -7.51 11.31
C GLU A 286 -39.51 -6.36 12.18
N GLU A 287 -38.66 -5.46 12.69
CA GLU A 287 -39.10 -4.31 13.50
C GLU A 287 -39.76 -3.17 12.69
N LEU A 288 -39.49 -3.07 11.38
CA LEU A 288 -39.90 -1.92 10.55
C LEU A 288 -41.04 -2.20 9.56
N SER A 289 -41.60 -3.41 9.53
CA SER A 289 -42.56 -3.81 8.49
C SER A 289 -43.97 -4.15 9.00
N GLN A 290 -44.73 -3.12 9.41
CA GLN A 290 -46.19 -3.15 9.27
C GLN A 290 -46.76 -1.80 8.77
N PRO A 291 -47.22 -1.75 7.51
CA PRO A 291 -48.32 -0.87 7.14
C PRO A 291 -49.49 -1.63 6.49
N PRO A 292 -50.74 -1.12 6.58
CA PRO A 292 -51.94 -1.82 6.16
C PRO A 292 -52.11 -1.80 4.63
N THR A 293 -52.47 -2.96 4.07
CA THR A 293 -52.65 -3.17 2.63
C THR A 293 -53.91 -2.46 2.09
N LYS A 294 -53.75 -1.61 1.07
CA LYS A 294 -54.86 -1.14 0.21
C LYS A 294 -54.85 -1.91 -1.11
N LYS A 295 -56.01 -2.48 -1.47
CA LYS A 295 -56.23 -3.33 -2.65
C LYS A 295 -56.06 -2.55 -3.97
N ALA A 296 -55.08 -2.94 -4.79
CA ALA A 296 -54.93 -2.47 -6.17
C ALA A 296 -55.61 -3.41 -7.18
N LYS A 297 -56.10 -2.84 -8.28
CA LYS A 297 -56.84 -3.53 -9.36
C LYS A 297 -55.93 -4.46 -10.17
N LYS A 298 -56.44 -5.63 -10.54
CA LYS A 298 -55.73 -6.70 -11.27
C LYS A 298 -55.39 -6.25 -12.70
N SER A 299 -54.12 -6.33 -13.10
CA SER A 299 -53.67 -6.10 -14.48
C SER A 299 -53.70 -7.41 -15.30
N LEU A 300 -53.63 -7.27 -16.64
CA LEU A 300 -53.55 -8.38 -17.61
C LEU A 300 -52.43 -9.41 -17.31
N ALA A 301 -51.37 -9.01 -16.60
CA ALA A 301 -50.30 -9.93 -16.17
C ALA A 301 -50.80 -11.01 -15.19
N SER A 302 -51.91 -10.77 -14.49
CA SER A 302 -52.52 -11.75 -13.59
C SER A 302 -53.18 -12.93 -14.30
N PHE A 303 -53.49 -12.81 -15.60
CA PHE A 303 -54.09 -13.88 -16.41
C PHE A 303 -53.04 -14.86 -16.96
N PHE A 304 -51.79 -14.43 -17.14
CA PHE A 304 -50.70 -15.28 -17.63
C PHE A 304 -49.94 -16.00 -16.52
N LYS A 305 -50.29 -15.77 -15.26
CA LYS A 305 -49.70 -16.46 -14.11
C LYS A 305 -50.28 -17.87 -14.03
N ARG A 306 -49.79 -18.75 -14.92
CA ARG A 306 -50.01 -20.19 -14.86
C ARG A 306 -49.55 -20.63 -13.48
N THR A 307 -50.43 -21.29 -12.73
CA THR A 307 -50.19 -21.88 -11.41
C THR A 307 -49.10 -22.94 -11.54
N THR A 308 -47.84 -22.52 -11.60
CA THR A 308 -46.79 -23.29 -10.95
C THR A 308 -47.09 -23.11 -9.48
N THR A 309 -47.56 -24.17 -8.83
CA THR A 309 -47.37 -24.34 -7.40
C THR A 309 -45.88 -24.23 -7.18
N SER A 310 -45.39 -23.01 -7.00
CA SER A 310 -44.07 -22.76 -6.46
C SER A 310 -44.17 -23.29 -5.05
N THR A 311 -43.87 -24.58 -4.88
CA THR A 311 -43.24 -25.04 -3.66
C THR A 311 -42.20 -23.98 -3.37
N SER A 312 -42.43 -23.18 -2.33
CA SER A 312 -41.43 -22.26 -1.84
C SER A 312 -40.29 -23.16 -1.39
N MET A 313 -39.40 -23.50 -2.31
CA MET A 313 -38.12 -24.07 -1.96
C MET A 313 -37.49 -22.96 -1.13
N THR A 314 -37.53 -23.14 0.18
CA THR A 314 -36.66 -22.43 1.10
C THR A 314 -35.25 -22.79 0.64
N ILE A 315 -34.71 -22.01 -0.30
CA ILE A 315 -33.30 -22.10 -0.66
C ILE A 315 -32.58 -21.79 0.64
N ASP A 316 -31.89 -22.78 1.19
CA ASP A 316 -31.02 -22.57 2.33
C ASP A 316 -30.11 -21.39 2.00
N PRO A 317 -30.11 -20.30 2.79
CA PRO A 317 -29.29 -19.11 2.52
C PRO A 317 -27.81 -19.47 2.36
N THR A 318 -27.36 -20.57 2.98
CA THR A 318 -26.01 -21.13 2.77
C THR A 318 -25.75 -21.50 1.31
N ASN A 319 -26.67 -22.24 0.69
CA ASN A 319 -26.51 -22.71 -0.69
C ASN A 319 -26.56 -21.55 -1.69
N ALA A 320 -27.31 -20.49 -1.39
CA ALA A 320 -27.33 -19.28 -2.21
C ALA A 320 -25.97 -18.55 -2.17
N ILE A 321 -25.40 -18.37 -0.97
CA ILE A 321 -24.08 -17.73 -0.77
C ILE A 321 -22.97 -18.52 -1.48
N GLU A 322 -22.94 -19.84 -1.30
CA GLU A 322 -21.94 -20.71 -1.94
C GLU A 322 -22.07 -20.72 -3.47
N SER A 323 -23.30 -20.69 -3.99
CA SER A 323 -23.54 -20.59 -5.42
C SER A 323 -23.05 -19.24 -5.98
N GLU A 324 -23.27 -18.14 -5.26
CA GLU A 324 -22.81 -16.81 -5.67
C GLU A 324 -21.27 -16.70 -5.68
N LEU A 325 -20.63 -17.22 -4.63
CA LEU A 325 -19.18 -17.29 -4.54
C LEU A 325 -18.59 -18.11 -5.70
N SER A 326 -19.27 -19.20 -6.07
CA SER A 326 -18.88 -20.04 -7.22
C SER A 326 -19.02 -19.27 -8.54
N VAL A 327 -20.07 -18.49 -8.73
CA VAL A 327 -20.25 -17.63 -9.92
C VAL A 327 -19.15 -16.56 -9.98
N TYR A 328 -18.82 -15.92 -8.86
CA TYR A 328 -17.72 -14.96 -8.78
C TYR A 328 -16.39 -15.58 -9.22
N MET A 329 -16.07 -16.77 -8.71
CA MET A 329 -14.84 -17.47 -9.07
C MET A 329 -14.77 -17.88 -10.54
N GLN A 330 -15.91 -18.24 -11.14
CA GLN A 330 -15.98 -18.63 -12.55
C GLN A 330 -15.99 -17.44 -13.51
N SER A 331 -16.31 -16.24 -13.02
CA SER A 331 -16.21 -15.03 -13.85
C SER A 331 -14.76 -14.78 -14.27
N SER A 332 -14.56 -14.12 -15.41
CA SER A 332 -13.22 -13.69 -15.83
C SER A 332 -12.64 -12.69 -14.83
N THR A 333 -11.31 -12.63 -14.73
CA THR A 333 -10.65 -11.49 -14.09
C THR A 333 -10.87 -10.23 -14.92
N ILE A 334 -10.85 -9.07 -14.28
CA ILE A 334 -10.86 -7.79 -14.97
C ILE A 334 -9.43 -7.31 -15.21
N ASP A 335 -9.27 -6.31 -16.08
CA ASP A 335 -7.98 -5.70 -16.37
C ASP A 335 -7.35 -5.08 -15.10
N THR A 336 -6.02 -5.08 -15.02
CA THR A 336 -5.30 -4.60 -13.82
C THR A 336 -5.50 -3.10 -13.57
N GLU A 337 -5.77 -2.32 -14.62
CA GLU A 337 -6.02 -0.88 -14.58
C GLU A 337 -7.50 -0.55 -14.31
N GLU A 338 -8.40 -1.54 -14.37
CA GLU A 338 -9.81 -1.34 -14.07
C GLU A 338 -10.05 -1.19 -12.56
N ASN A 339 -11.06 -0.38 -12.21
CA ASN A 339 -11.41 -0.14 -10.82
C ASN A 339 -12.27 -1.31 -10.28
N PRO A 340 -11.77 -2.11 -9.31
CA PRO A 340 -12.50 -3.27 -8.79
C PRO A 340 -13.81 -2.89 -8.10
N LEU A 341 -13.92 -1.68 -7.54
CA LEU A 341 -15.16 -1.20 -6.91
C LEU A 341 -16.24 -0.87 -7.93
N LEU A 342 -15.85 -0.29 -9.06
CA LEU A 342 -16.79 -0.02 -10.14
C LEU A 342 -17.34 -1.33 -10.70
N TRP A 343 -16.48 -2.34 -10.83
CA TRP A 343 -16.90 -3.68 -11.20
C TRP A 343 -17.92 -4.25 -10.21
N TRP A 344 -17.62 -4.25 -8.91
CA TRP A 344 -18.56 -4.74 -7.89
C TRP A 344 -19.89 -3.96 -7.90
N ARG A 345 -19.86 -2.64 -8.11
CA ARG A 345 -21.07 -1.81 -8.24
C ARG A 345 -21.91 -2.18 -9.47
N ILE A 346 -21.28 -2.42 -10.62
CA ILE A 346 -22.00 -2.84 -11.84
C ILE A 346 -22.62 -4.23 -11.63
N GLN A 347 -21.86 -5.14 -11.03
CA GLN A 347 -22.32 -6.49 -10.71
C GLN A 347 -23.46 -6.52 -9.67
N LYS A 348 -23.58 -5.50 -8.81
CA LYS A 348 -24.73 -5.34 -7.90
C LYS A 348 -26.02 -5.02 -8.66
N ASN A 349 -25.94 -4.25 -9.75
CA ASN A 349 -27.12 -3.76 -10.48
C ASN A 349 -27.66 -4.73 -11.54
N GLN A 350 -26.91 -5.77 -11.92
CA GLN A 350 -27.29 -6.69 -13.00
C GLN A 350 -28.12 -7.90 -12.54
N LEU A 351 -28.45 -8.04 -11.24
CA LEU A 351 -29.00 -9.28 -10.66
C LEU A 351 -30.27 -9.10 -9.82
N SER A 352 -30.98 -10.20 -9.58
CA SER A 352 -32.35 -10.23 -9.07
C SER A 352 -32.45 -9.94 -7.55
N PRO A 353 -33.62 -9.52 -7.02
CA PRO A 353 -33.77 -9.07 -5.62
C PRO A 353 -33.42 -10.11 -4.54
N THR A 354 -33.41 -11.40 -4.89
CA THR A 354 -33.04 -12.51 -3.99
C THR A 354 -31.53 -12.72 -3.88
N GLU A 355 -30.74 -12.14 -4.78
CA GLU A 355 -29.26 -12.25 -4.87
C GLU A 355 -28.55 -11.00 -4.34
N HIS A 356 -29.29 -10.07 -3.73
CA HIS A 356 -28.75 -8.77 -3.28
C HIS A 356 -27.84 -8.86 -2.04
N HIS A 357 -28.05 -9.85 -1.18
CA HIS A 357 -27.48 -9.85 0.18
C HIS A 357 -26.01 -10.32 0.25
N GLY A 358 -25.56 -11.23 -0.64
CA GLY A 358 -24.15 -11.66 -0.68
C GLY A 358 -23.22 -10.55 -1.17
N LYS A 359 -23.65 -9.73 -2.13
CA LYS A 359 -22.84 -8.64 -2.71
C LYS A 359 -22.69 -7.42 -1.83
N GLU A 360 -23.69 -7.11 -0.99
CA GLU A 360 -23.61 -5.98 -0.06
C GLU A 360 -22.53 -6.21 1.01
N ILE A 361 -22.29 -7.47 1.36
CA ILE A 361 -21.26 -7.92 2.28
C ILE A 361 -19.87 -7.85 1.63
N LEU A 362 -19.75 -8.26 0.36
CA LEU A 362 -18.50 -8.16 -0.43
C LEU A 362 -18.07 -6.72 -0.75
N MET A 363 -19.03 -5.80 -0.75
CA MET A 363 -18.84 -4.38 -1.04
C MET A 363 -18.58 -3.53 0.22
N ARG A 364 -18.50 -4.12 1.42
CA ARG A 364 -18.23 -3.32 2.62
C ARG A 364 -16.84 -2.64 2.50
N PRO A 365 -16.76 -1.32 2.76
CA PRO A 365 -15.50 -0.56 2.74
C PRO A 365 -14.39 -1.18 3.59
N SER A 366 -14.80 -1.94 4.60
CA SER A 366 -13.97 -2.65 5.56
C SER A 366 -13.03 -3.68 4.92
N TYR A 367 -13.39 -4.30 3.79
CA TYR A 367 -12.49 -5.19 3.03
C TYR A 367 -11.72 -4.47 1.90
N GLN A 368 -12.13 -3.24 1.60
CA GLN A 368 -11.67 -2.43 0.46
C GLN A 368 -10.86 -1.21 0.91
N LEU A 369 -10.28 -1.34 2.12
CA LEU A 369 -9.52 -0.30 2.82
C LEU A 369 -8.39 0.24 1.94
N SER A 370 -8.34 1.57 1.84
CA SER A 370 -7.38 2.26 1.00
C SER A 370 -6.09 2.60 1.75
N ILE A 371 -4.94 2.22 1.21
CA ILE A 371 -3.60 2.55 1.73
C ILE A 371 -3.18 3.92 1.18
N ARG A 372 -3.93 4.98 1.49
CA ARG A 372 -3.69 6.28 0.86
C ARG A 372 -3.05 7.33 1.77
N GLU A 373 -3.16 7.23 3.09
CA GLU A 373 -2.95 8.40 3.93
C GLU A 373 -1.48 8.77 4.23
N ASN A 374 -0.51 7.88 3.99
CA ASN A 374 0.91 8.25 4.12
C ASN A 374 1.56 8.68 2.79
N ILE A 375 0.91 8.46 1.64
CA ILE A 375 1.55 8.72 0.35
C ILE A 375 1.48 10.20 -0.04
N LYS A 376 0.43 10.93 0.39
CA LYS A 376 0.37 12.38 0.16
C LYS A 376 1.43 13.13 0.99
N TYR A 377 1.69 12.66 2.21
CA TYR A 377 2.82 13.13 3.03
C TYR A 377 4.14 12.83 2.33
N ILE A 378 4.32 11.60 1.81
CA ILE A 378 5.51 11.23 1.03
C ILE A 378 5.63 12.06 -0.26
N ARG A 379 4.56 12.39 -0.99
CA ARG A 379 4.65 13.15 -2.26
C ARG A 379 4.90 14.64 -2.05
N GLU A 380 4.23 15.27 -1.09
CA GLU A 380 4.48 16.67 -0.71
C GLU A 380 5.83 16.83 0.01
N HIS A 381 6.38 15.72 0.52
CA HIS A 381 7.71 15.64 1.12
C HIS A 381 8.65 14.66 0.38
N CYS A 382 8.55 14.47 -0.94
CA CYS A 382 9.57 13.77 -1.76
C CYS A 382 9.85 14.49 -3.08
N GLN A 383 9.12 15.57 -3.38
CA GLN A 383 9.58 16.65 -4.25
C GLN A 383 10.24 17.74 -3.39
#